data_AF-A0A7C3ULM8-F1
#
_entry.id   AF-A0A7C3ULM8-F1
#
_cell.length_a   1.000
_cell.length_b   1.000
_cell.length_c   1.000
_cell.angle_alpha   90.00
_cell.angle_beta   90.00
_cell.angle_gamma   90.00
#
_symmetry.space_group_name_H-M   'P 1'
#
loop_
_entity.id
_entity.type
_entity.pdbx_description
1 polymer ?
#
loop_
_entity_poly.entity_id
_entity_poly.type
_entity_poly.pdbx_seq_one_letter_code
_entity_poly.pdbx_strand_id
1 'polypeptide(L)'
;MKKIGEEYKPSPKRNKRQRWFYAAEIASKLKEKPLSRSELARELGISERNSTLDRAIELLQRLGFVRKREDGKYEWVEGWQIFLDEEGYKIKLEHSKELLRCFIEQSDLLPPSESDLRNEHLLQHLKSGYPEIYYIYEKWIEGKVEYSKYKEEIEKLALKVKHGEPLKGYCGLCPRVEIKKLAEHRDS
;
A
#
# COMPACT_ATOMS: atom_id res chain seq x y z
N MET A 1 22.24 9.24 46.74
CA MET A 1 22.66 8.16 45.82
C MET A 1 21.49 7.21 45.62
N LYS A 2 21.40 6.63 44.41
CA LYS A 2 20.49 5.59 43.89
C LYS A 2 19.04 5.94 43.48
N LYS A 3 19.00 6.45 42.23
CA LYS A 3 18.25 6.01 41.04
C LYS A 3 16.72 5.85 41.09
N ILE A 4 16.08 6.91 40.58
CA ILE A 4 14.89 6.89 39.72
C ILE A 4 15.18 6.01 38.50
N GLY A 5 14.27 5.10 38.13
CA GLY A 5 14.37 4.38 36.86
C GLY A 5 13.73 3.00 36.86
N GLU A 6 12.40 2.96 36.72
CA GLU A 6 11.76 1.90 35.93
C GLU A 6 10.77 2.57 34.98
N GLU A 7 11.29 2.97 33.81
CA GLU A 7 10.46 3.28 32.66
C GLU A 7 9.79 1.99 32.20
N TYR A 8 8.45 2.00 32.21
CA TYR A 8 7.64 1.03 31.51
C TYR A 8 8.04 0.98 30.04
N LYS A 9 8.71 -0.10 29.62
CA LYS A 9 9.01 -0.38 28.21
C LYS A 9 7.90 -1.25 27.63
N PRO A 10 7.01 -0.73 26.75
CA PRO A 10 6.10 -1.60 26.02
C PRO A 10 6.91 -2.50 25.08
N SER A 11 6.93 -3.81 25.37
CA SER A 11 7.53 -4.81 24.48
C SER A 11 6.82 -4.79 23.12
N PRO A 12 7.51 -4.51 22.00
CA PRO A 12 6.86 -4.43 20.70
C PRO A 12 6.54 -5.85 20.20
N LYS A 13 5.26 -6.12 19.97
CA LYS A 13 4.74 -7.35 19.35
C LYS A 13 5.44 -7.59 17.99
N ARG A 14 6.46 -8.45 18.00
CA ARG A 14 7.33 -8.85 16.85
C ARG A 14 6.59 -9.36 15.60
N ASN A 15 5.31 -9.74 15.67
CA ASN A 15 4.62 -10.50 14.61
C ASN A 15 3.87 -9.70 13.53
N LYS A 16 3.54 -8.42 13.72
CA LYS A 16 2.85 -7.61 12.69
C LYS A 16 3.80 -6.99 11.65
N ARG A 17 5.01 -6.65 12.08
CA ARG A 17 5.99 -5.86 11.30
C ARG A 17 6.69 -6.66 10.20
N GLN A 18 6.94 -7.95 10.42
CA GLN A 18 7.55 -8.82 9.41
C GLN A 18 6.62 -9.03 8.19
N ARG A 19 5.31 -9.08 8.43
CA ARG A 19 4.30 -9.39 7.41
C ARG A 19 4.18 -8.31 6.34
N TRP A 20 4.21 -7.03 6.74
CA TRP A 20 4.13 -5.90 5.80
C TRP A 20 5.41 -5.70 5.02
N PHE A 21 6.57 -6.00 5.61
CA PHE A 21 7.82 -6.07 4.87
C PHE A 21 7.72 -7.10 3.73
N TYR A 22 7.30 -8.33 4.03
CA TYR A 22 7.09 -9.33 2.99
C TYR A 22 6.02 -8.90 1.97
N ALA A 23 4.93 -8.29 2.42
CA ALA A 23 3.88 -7.81 1.51
C ALA A 23 4.39 -6.75 0.52
N ALA A 24 5.21 -5.81 0.98
CA ALA A 24 5.82 -4.78 0.13
C ALA A 24 6.81 -5.39 -0.88
N GLU A 25 7.66 -6.30 -0.43
CA GLU A 25 8.63 -6.98 -1.31
C GLU A 25 7.92 -7.86 -2.37
N ILE A 26 6.90 -8.62 -1.96
CA ILE A 26 6.06 -9.40 -2.90
C ILE A 26 5.37 -8.47 -3.91
N ALA A 27 4.83 -7.34 -3.46
CA ALA A 27 4.19 -6.37 -4.35
C ALA A 27 5.18 -5.85 -5.40
N SER A 28 6.40 -5.50 -4.99
CA SER A 28 7.46 -5.06 -5.91
C SER A 28 7.75 -6.10 -7.00
N LYS A 29 7.93 -7.38 -6.61
CA LYS A 29 8.22 -8.46 -7.56
C LYS A 29 7.05 -8.82 -8.48
N LEU A 30 5.83 -8.88 -7.94
CA LEU A 30 4.65 -9.24 -8.72
C LEU A 30 4.20 -8.14 -9.69
N LYS A 31 4.55 -6.87 -9.41
CA LYS A 31 4.34 -5.75 -10.36
C LYS A 31 5.23 -5.86 -11.60
N GLU A 32 6.40 -6.50 -11.48
CA GLU A 32 7.30 -6.74 -12.63
C GLU A 32 6.83 -7.92 -13.49
N LYS A 33 6.45 -9.03 -12.85
CA LYS A 33 6.03 -10.25 -13.55
C LYS A 33 5.24 -11.21 -12.64
N PRO A 34 4.38 -12.08 -13.20
CA PRO A 34 3.76 -13.16 -12.44
C PRO A 34 4.79 -14.19 -11.96
N LEU A 35 4.73 -14.55 -10.68
CA LEU A 35 5.67 -15.49 -10.04
C LEU A 35 4.95 -16.53 -9.20
N SER A 36 5.42 -17.78 -9.28
CA SER A 36 5.03 -18.84 -8.35
C SER A 36 5.58 -18.58 -6.95
N ARG A 37 5.04 -19.32 -5.99
CA ARG A 37 5.48 -19.28 -4.59
C ARG A 37 6.99 -19.55 -4.46
N SER A 38 7.52 -20.56 -5.15
CA SER A 38 8.95 -20.90 -5.11
C SER A 38 9.82 -19.83 -5.78
N GLU A 39 9.35 -19.24 -6.90
CA GLU A 39 10.04 -18.12 -7.55
C GLU A 39 10.10 -16.89 -6.63
N LEU A 40 8.99 -16.55 -5.95
CA LEU A 40 8.96 -15.47 -4.95
C LEU A 40 9.95 -15.74 -3.81
N ALA A 41 9.98 -16.97 -3.27
CA ALA A 41 10.91 -17.31 -2.20
C ALA A 41 12.38 -17.14 -2.64
N ARG A 42 12.71 -17.55 -3.87
CA ARG A 42 14.04 -17.40 -4.46
C ARG A 42 14.42 -15.95 -4.68
N GLU A 43 13.53 -15.13 -5.25
CA GLU A 43 13.81 -13.71 -5.50
C GLU A 43 13.93 -12.88 -4.22
N LEU A 44 13.26 -13.30 -3.15
CA LEU A 44 13.35 -12.69 -1.83
C LEU A 44 14.54 -13.22 -0.99
N GLY A 45 15.29 -14.20 -1.50
CA GLY A 45 16.41 -14.82 -0.78
C GLY A 45 15.98 -15.53 0.51
N ILE A 46 14.76 -16.07 0.56
CA ILE A 46 14.21 -16.73 1.76
C ILE A 46 14.00 -18.23 1.55
N SER A 47 13.95 -18.97 2.67
CA SER A 47 13.62 -20.38 2.64
C SER A 47 12.24 -20.63 2.03
N GLU A 48 12.15 -21.65 1.17
CA GLU A 48 10.88 -22.18 0.68
C GLU A 48 9.97 -22.77 1.78
N ARG A 49 10.35 -22.78 3.05
CA ARG A 49 9.43 -23.20 4.14
C ARG A 49 8.95 -22.02 4.97
N ASN A 50 9.15 -20.80 4.50
CA ASN A 50 8.79 -19.60 5.24
C ASN A 50 7.28 -19.34 5.26
N SER A 51 6.62 -19.71 6.36
CA SER A 51 5.19 -19.48 6.58
C SER A 51 4.79 -18.00 6.64
N THR A 52 5.74 -17.07 6.75
CA THR A 52 5.46 -15.62 6.70
C THR A 52 5.24 -15.14 5.26
N LEU A 53 5.88 -15.78 4.27
CA LEU A 53 5.61 -15.55 2.85
C LEU A 53 4.16 -15.90 2.55
N ASP A 54 3.73 -17.10 2.95
CA ASP A 54 2.37 -17.58 2.71
C ASP A 54 1.33 -16.65 3.37
N ARG A 55 1.56 -16.22 4.61
CA ARG A 55 0.69 -15.24 5.31
C ARG A 55 0.66 -13.85 4.67
N ALA A 56 1.75 -13.43 4.01
CA ALA A 56 1.81 -12.15 3.31
C ALA A 56 1.10 -12.24 1.97
N ILE A 57 1.26 -13.35 1.23
CA ILE A 57 0.49 -13.63 0.02
C ILE A 57 -1.00 -13.68 0.35
N GLU A 58 -1.42 -14.45 1.37
CA GLU A 58 -2.82 -14.52 1.81
C GLU A 58 -3.37 -13.14 2.19
N LEU A 59 -2.57 -12.30 2.85
CA LEU A 59 -2.95 -10.92 3.17
C LEU A 59 -3.20 -10.11 1.89
N LEU A 60 -2.27 -10.16 0.94
CA LEU A 60 -2.39 -9.44 -0.33
C LEU A 60 -3.55 -9.97 -1.18
N GLN A 61 -3.81 -11.28 -1.18
CA GLN A 61 -4.95 -11.90 -1.85
C GLN A 61 -6.28 -11.49 -1.20
N ARG A 62 -6.35 -11.48 0.13
CA ARG A 62 -7.54 -11.00 0.85
C ARG A 62 -7.77 -9.50 0.63
N LEU A 63 -6.71 -8.75 0.46
CA LEU A 63 -6.74 -7.35 0.03
C LEU A 63 -6.81 -7.22 -1.50
N GLY A 64 -7.06 -8.31 -2.23
CA GLY A 64 -7.26 -8.38 -3.69
C GLY A 64 -6.14 -7.84 -4.58
N PHE A 65 -4.94 -7.57 -4.06
CA PHE A 65 -3.82 -7.13 -4.91
C PHE A 65 -3.16 -8.27 -5.67
N VAL A 66 -3.40 -9.49 -5.21
CA VAL A 66 -2.78 -10.69 -5.78
C VAL A 66 -3.86 -11.69 -6.12
N ARG A 67 -3.81 -12.24 -7.33
CA ARG A 67 -4.63 -13.38 -7.73
C ARG A 67 -3.71 -14.55 -8.03
N LYS A 68 -4.17 -15.76 -7.71
CA LYS A 68 -3.50 -16.99 -8.14
C LYS A 68 -4.09 -17.40 -9.49
N ARG A 69 -3.23 -17.55 -10.49
CA ARG A 69 -3.55 -18.02 -11.84
C ARG A 69 -3.71 -19.54 -11.86
N GLU A 70 -4.28 -20.06 -12.95
CA GLU A 70 -4.45 -21.50 -13.19
C GLU A 70 -3.11 -22.25 -13.26
N ASP A 71 -2.05 -21.60 -13.75
CA ASP A 71 -0.68 -22.12 -13.79
C ASP A 71 0.02 -22.18 -12.41
N GLY A 72 -0.69 -21.79 -11.34
CA GLY A 72 -0.17 -21.77 -9.98
C GLY A 72 0.70 -20.56 -9.64
N LYS A 73 0.91 -19.63 -10.58
CA LYS A 73 1.62 -18.37 -10.34
C LYS A 73 0.70 -17.32 -9.70
N TYR A 74 1.29 -16.42 -8.93
CA TYR A 74 0.64 -15.23 -8.43
C TYR A 74 0.89 -14.08 -9.40
N GLU A 75 -0.14 -13.30 -9.67
CA GLU A 75 -0.05 -12.08 -10.46
C GLU A 75 -0.50 -10.89 -9.62
N TRP A 76 0.17 -9.75 -9.80
CA TRP A 76 -0.32 -8.50 -9.25
C TRP A 76 -1.55 -8.07 -10.04
N VAL A 77 -2.68 -8.00 -9.34
CA VAL A 77 -3.92 -7.48 -9.90
C VAL A 77 -3.92 -5.98 -9.69
N GLU A 78 -3.65 -5.24 -10.76
CA GLU A 78 -3.83 -3.77 -10.76
C GLU A 78 -5.30 -3.34 -10.55
N GLY A 79 -6.23 -4.30 -10.66
CA GLY A 79 -7.67 -4.16 -10.76
C GLY A 79 -8.44 -3.69 -9.53
N TRP A 80 -7.89 -2.80 -8.70
CA TRP A 80 -8.69 -2.10 -7.69
C TRP A 80 -9.42 -0.88 -8.22
N GLN A 81 -9.21 -0.53 -9.48
CA GLN A 81 -9.79 0.66 -10.09
C GLN A 81 -10.48 0.30 -11.41
N ILE A 82 -11.54 -0.48 -11.32
CA ILE A 82 -12.51 -0.62 -12.40
C ILE A 82 -13.71 0.23 -12.00
N PHE A 83 -13.85 1.39 -12.63
CA PHE A 83 -14.94 2.31 -12.38
C PHE A 83 -16.13 1.94 -13.29
N LEU A 84 -17.34 1.91 -12.72
CA LEU A 84 -18.57 1.60 -13.47
C LEU A 84 -18.92 2.72 -14.46
N ASP A 85 -18.61 3.95 -14.09
CA ASP A 85 -18.90 5.16 -14.84
C ASP A 85 -17.81 6.22 -14.60
N GLU A 86 -17.84 7.25 -15.45
CA GLU A 86 -16.93 8.38 -15.38
C GLU A 86 -17.11 9.19 -14.09
N GLU A 87 -18.31 9.17 -13.51
CA GLU A 87 -18.64 9.91 -12.29
C GLU A 87 -17.95 9.31 -11.05
N GLY A 88 -17.99 7.98 -10.89
CA GLY A 88 -17.29 7.28 -9.83
C GLY A 88 -15.77 7.46 -9.91
N TYR A 89 -15.22 7.52 -11.12
CA TYR A 89 -13.83 7.88 -11.35
C TYR A 89 -13.53 9.31 -10.91
N LYS A 90 -14.35 10.29 -11.30
CA LYS A 90 -14.20 11.71 -10.91
C LYS A 90 -14.29 11.89 -9.40
N ILE A 91 -15.28 11.30 -8.73
CA ILE A 91 -15.44 11.39 -7.27
C ILE A 91 -14.21 10.81 -6.56
N LYS A 92 -13.71 9.65 -7.01
CA LYS A 92 -12.52 9.04 -6.43
C LYS A 92 -11.27 9.88 -6.68
N LEU A 93 -11.14 10.46 -7.88
CA LEU A 93 -10.03 11.32 -8.24
C LEU A 93 -10.02 12.60 -7.40
N GLU A 94 -11.16 13.27 -7.24
CA GLU A 94 -11.26 14.45 -6.38
C GLU A 94 -11.01 14.14 -4.91
N HIS A 95 -11.53 13.02 -4.39
CA HIS A 95 -11.19 12.57 -3.05
C HIS A 95 -9.67 12.34 -2.88
N SER A 96 -9.03 11.76 -3.90
CA SER A 96 -7.59 11.51 -3.91
C SER A 96 -6.79 12.82 -3.94
N LYS A 97 -7.25 13.80 -4.74
CA LYS A 97 -6.64 15.13 -4.80
C LYS A 97 -6.73 15.83 -3.46
N GLU A 98 -7.86 15.74 -2.76
CA GLU A 98 -8.01 16.33 -1.44
C GLU A 98 -7.06 15.67 -0.41
N LEU A 99 -6.94 14.34 -0.42
CA LEU A 99 -6.03 13.62 0.48
C LEU A 99 -4.55 13.95 0.24
N LEU A 100 -4.17 14.30 -0.99
CA LEU A 100 -2.81 14.68 -1.36
C LEU A 100 -2.67 16.17 -1.63
N ARG A 101 -3.64 16.99 -1.24
CA ARG A 101 -3.74 18.40 -1.62
C ARG A 101 -2.46 19.16 -1.30
N CYS A 102 -1.94 19.00 -0.09
CA CYS A 102 -0.71 19.65 0.36
C CYS A 102 0.54 19.23 -0.44
N PHE A 103 0.52 18.09 -1.12
CA PHE A 103 1.60 17.63 -2.01
C PHE A 103 1.39 18.04 -3.47
N ILE A 104 0.14 18.22 -3.89
CA ILE A 104 -0.24 18.64 -5.25
C ILE A 104 -0.09 20.16 -5.41
N GLU A 105 -0.59 20.90 -4.42
CA GLU A 105 -0.58 22.37 -4.37
C GLU A 105 0.75 22.93 -3.88
N GLN A 106 1.73 22.06 -3.61
CA GLN A 106 2.96 22.43 -2.94
C GLN A 106 3.71 23.50 -3.75
N SER A 107 3.64 24.72 -3.22
CA SER A 107 4.65 25.75 -3.37
C SER A 107 5.90 25.30 -2.62
N ASP A 108 7.08 25.45 -3.21
CA ASP A 108 8.38 25.19 -2.57
C ASP A 108 8.59 25.93 -1.23
N LEU A 109 7.68 26.85 -0.88
CA LEU A 109 7.77 27.74 0.28
C LEU A 109 7.25 27.13 1.59
N LEU A 110 6.37 26.13 1.56
CA LEU A 110 5.82 25.52 2.78
C LEU A 110 5.70 23.98 2.67
N PRO A 111 6.52 23.21 3.41
CA PRO A 111 6.38 21.76 3.45
C PRO A 111 5.06 21.34 4.13
N PRO A 112 4.53 20.14 3.80
CA PRO A 112 3.30 19.66 4.40
C PRO A 112 3.50 19.44 5.91
N SER A 113 2.46 19.72 6.69
CA SER A 113 2.53 19.64 8.15
C SER A 113 2.51 18.19 8.62
N GLU A 114 2.99 17.92 9.84
CA GLU A 114 2.97 16.57 10.40
C GLU A 114 1.55 15.99 10.53
N SER A 115 0.53 16.85 10.70
CA SER A 115 -0.89 16.46 10.70
C SER A 115 -1.37 15.93 9.35
N ASP A 116 -0.92 16.52 8.24
CA ASP A 116 -1.30 16.09 6.89
C ASP A 116 -0.78 14.67 6.61
N LEU A 117 0.40 14.36 7.15
CA LEU A 117 1.05 13.05 7.04
C LEU A 117 0.38 11.96 7.89
N ARG A 118 -0.38 12.35 8.91
CA ARG A 118 -1.09 11.46 9.84
C ARG A 118 -2.58 11.33 9.51
N ASN A 119 -3.02 11.85 8.37
CA ASN A 119 -4.40 11.73 7.92
C ASN A 119 -4.81 10.25 7.82
N GLU A 120 -5.79 9.83 8.63
CA GLU A 120 -6.20 8.43 8.74
C GLU A 120 -6.65 7.85 7.39
N HIS A 121 -7.35 8.63 6.57
CA HIS A 121 -7.87 8.17 5.28
C HIS A 121 -6.76 7.99 4.25
N LEU A 122 -5.79 8.91 4.22
CA LEU A 122 -4.57 8.72 3.41
C LEU A 122 -3.84 7.44 3.82
N LEU A 123 -3.68 7.19 5.13
CA LEU A 123 -3.02 5.96 5.60
C LEU A 123 -3.81 4.69 5.27
N GLN A 124 -5.14 4.74 5.29
CA GLN A 124 -5.97 3.63 4.84
C GLN A 124 -5.72 3.31 3.35
N HIS A 125 -5.64 4.34 2.51
CA HIS A 125 -5.26 4.21 1.10
C HIS A 125 -3.86 3.64 0.90
N LEU A 126 -2.84 4.18 1.58
CA LEU A 126 -1.48 3.67 1.48
C LEU A 126 -1.42 2.21 1.93
N LYS A 127 -2.03 1.87 3.07
CA LYS A 127 -2.03 0.52 3.60
C LYS A 127 -2.73 -0.50 2.69
N SER A 128 -3.76 -0.06 1.97
CA SER A 128 -4.60 -0.90 1.12
C SER A 128 -4.42 -0.62 -0.37
N GLY A 129 -3.36 0.04 -0.80
CA GLY A 129 -3.15 0.37 -2.21
C GLY A 129 -1.68 0.56 -2.56
N TYR A 130 -0.88 0.95 -1.57
CA TYR A 130 0.55 1.18 -1.68
C TYR A 130 1.29 0.64 -0.45
N PRO A 131 1.22 -0.68 -0.15
CA PRO A 131 1.83 -1.26 1.05
C PRO A 131 3.32 -0.91 1.23
N GLU A 132 4.04 -0.73 0.12
CA GLU A 132 5.43 -0.28 0.09
C GLU A 132 5.61 1.15 0.65
N ILE A 133 4.71 2.08 0.30
CA ILE A 133 4.75 3.46 0.80
C ILE A 133 4.29 3.50 2.26
N TYR A 134 3.26 2.73 2.61
CA TYR A 134 2.81 2.59 3.99
C TYR A 134 3.91 2.01 4.90
N TYR A 135 4.70 1.07 4.41
CA TYR A 135 5.85 0.55 5.15
C TYR A 135 6.90 1.64 5.43
N ILE A 136 7.20 2.48 4.45
CA ILE A 136 8.12 3.62 4.61
C ILE A 136 7.59 4.59 5.67
N TYR A 137 6.29 4.89 5.65
CA TYR A 137 5.62 5.69 6.69
C TYR A 137 5.81 5.10 8.09
N GLU A 138 5.57 3.79 8.28
CA GLU A 138 5.76 3.14 9.58
C GLU A 138 7.22 3.25 10.05
N LYS A 139 8.19 3.14 9.14
CA LYS A 139 9.61 3.29 9.47
C LYS A 139 9.99 4.71 9.83
N TRP A 140 9.43 5.69 9.15
CA TRP A 140 9.65 7.09 9.44
C TRP A 140 9.13 7.45 10.85
N ILE A 141 7.91 7.05 11.22
CA ILE A 141 7.39 7.26 12.59
C ILE A 141 8.26 6.58 13.64
N GLU A 142 8.82 5.42 13.33
CA GLU A 142 9.74 4.71 14.21
C GLU A 142 11.14 5.35 14.29
N GLY A 143 11.39 6.45 13.57
CA GLY A 143 12.70 7.12 13.50
C GLY A 143 13.78 6.30 12.78
N LYS A 144 13.37 5.33 11.96
CA LYS A 144 14.28 4.39 11.27
C LYS A 144 14.56 4.76 9.83
N VAL A 145 13.80 5.70 9.28
CA VAL A 145 13.92 6.21 7.91
C VAL A 145 13.75 7.71 7.98
N GLU A 146 14.53 8.43 7.18
CA GLU A 146 14.42 9.89 7.06
C GLU A 146 13.09 10.29 6.42
N TYR A 147 12.56 11.44 6.86
CA TYR A 147 11.33 12.00 6.31
C TYR A 147 11.40 12.21 4.80
N SER A 148 12.56 12.62 4.27
CA SER A 148 12.85 12.79 2.83
C SER A 148 12.40 11.59 2.00
N LYS A 149 12.70 10.38 2.47
CA LYS A 149 12.34 9.14 1.75
C LYS A 149 10.84 8.89 1.70
N TYR A 150 10.12 9.19 2.78
CA TYR A 150 8.66 9.11 2.76
C TYR A 150 8.05 10.20 1.87
N LYS A 151 8.58 11.42 2.00
CA LYS A 151 8.16 12.59 1.24
C LYS A 151 8.27 12.33 -0.27
N GLU A 152 9.42 11.85 -0.75
CA GLU A 152 9.64 11.54 -2.17
C GLU A 152 8.62 10.55 -2.73
N GLU A 153 8.29 9.49 -2.00
CA GLU A 153 7.32 8.48 -2.46
C GLU A 153 5.89 9.03 -2.49
N ILE A 154 5.52 9.88 -1.53
CA ILE A 154 4.22 10.55 -1.53
C ILE A 154 4.15 11.62 -2.62
N GLU A 155 5.21 12.35 -2.90
CA GLU A 155 5.26 13.34 -4.00
C GLU A 155 5.07 12.66 -5.37
N LYS A 156 5.73 11.53 -5.60
CA LYS A 156 5.49 10.71 -6.81
C LYS A 156 4.02 10.30 -6.93
N LEU A 157 3.40 9.93 -5.80
CA LEU A 157 1.99 9.55 -5.76
C LEU A 157 1.07 10.76 -6.01
N ALA A 158 1.41 11.92 -5.46
CA ALA A 158 0.69 13.17 -5.67
C ALA A 158 0.75 13.62 -7.13
N LEU A 159 1.88 13.47 -7.80
CA LEU A 159 2.01 13.73 -9.24
C LEU A 159 1.06 12.86 -10.06
N LYS A 160 0.98 11.56 -9.75
CA LYS A 160 0.03 10.66 -10.43
C LYS A 160 -1.41 11.12 -10.27
N VAL A 161 -1.81 11.44 -9.03
CA VAL A 161 -3.15 11.97 -8.73
C VAL A 161 -3.41 13.30 -9.42
N LYS A 162 -2.44 14.20 -9.45
CA LYS A 162 -2.52 15.48 -10.18
C LYS A 162 -2.79 15.28 -11.67
N HIS A 163 -2.20 14.26 -12.27
CA HIS A 163 -2.36 13.91 -13.69
C HIS A 163 -3.55 13.00 -13.99
N GLY A 164 -4.40 12.70 -13.01
CA GLY A 164 -5.65 11.98 -13.21
C GLY A 164 -5.63 10.54 -12.72
N GLU A 165 -4.59 10.03 -12.09
CA GLU A 165 -4.60 8.68 -11.53
C GLU A 165 -5.07 8.70 -10.06
N PRO A 166 -6.32 8.34 -9.74
CA PRO A 166 -6.78 8.34 -8.34
C PRO A 166 -5.93 7.45 -7.44
N LEU A 167 -5.92 7.74 -6.14
CA LEU A 167 -5.34 6.87 -5.13
C LEU A 167 -5.98 5.49 -5.17
N LYS A 168 -5.14 4.47 -5.33
CA LYS A 168 -5.50 3.06 -5.11
C LYS A 168 -5.82 2.82 -3.63
N GLY A 169 -6.48 1.71 -3.36
CA GLY A 169 -6.94 1.34 -2.02
C GLY A 169 -8.24 2.00 -1.60
N TYR A 170 -8.68 1.65 -0.39
CA TYR A 170 -9.94 2.07 0.19
C TYR A 170 -9.70 2.87 1.47
N CYS A 171 -10.59 3.82 1.72
CA CYS A 171 -10.76 4.45 3.02
C CYS A 171 -12.25 4.47 3.39
N GLY A 172 -12.57 4.73 4.65
CA GLY A 172 -13.95 4.77 5.14
C GLY A 172 -14.82 5.86 4.49
N LEU A 173 -14.21 6.90 3.90
CA LEU A 173 -14.90 7.98 3.19
C LEU A 173 -15.00 7.76 1.69
N CYS A 174 -14.32 6.75 1.14
CA CYS A 174 -14.43 6.46 -0.28
C CYS A 174 -15.87 6.08 -0.61
N PRO A 175 -16.44 6.58 -1.72
CA PRO A 175 -17.71 6.08 -2.20
C PRO A 175 -17.62 4.56 -2.37
N ARG A 176 -18.69 3.84 -1.99
CA ARG A 176 -18.80 2.40 -2.24
C ARG A 176 -19.00 2.21 -3.74
N VAL A 177 -17.91 2.20 -4.49
CA VAL A 177 -17.95 1.89 -5.93
C VAL A 177 -18.10 0.37 -6.04
N GLU A 178 -19.22 -0.09 -6.60
CA GLU A 178 -19.51 -1.51 -6.72
C GLU A 178 -18.62 -2.16 -7.79
N ILE A 179 -17.93 -3.23 -7.40
CA ILE A 179 -16.98 -3.97 -8.23
C ILE A 179 -17.77 -5.03 -9.00
N LYS A 180 -18.00 -4.84 -10.30
CA LYS A 180 -18.44 -5.94 -11.16
C LYS A 180 -17.24 -6.68 -11.74
N LYS A 181 -17.29 -8.01 -11.68
CA LYS A 181 -16.43 -8.88 -12.48
C LYS A 181 -16.60 -8.46 -13.95
N LEU A 182 -15.48 -8.30 -14.68
CA LEU A 182 -15.49 -8.49 -16.13
C LEU A 182 -16.30 -9.76 -16.38
N ALA A 183 -17.44 -9.61 -17.04
CA ALA A 183 -18.21 -10.74 -17.50
C ALA A 183 -17.25 -11.65 -18.24
N GLU A 184 -17.27 -12.93 -17.88
CA GLU A 184 -16.69 -14.00 -18.67
C GLU A 184 -17.11 -13.74 -20.12
N HIS A 185 -16.15 -13.37 -20.97
CA HIS A 185 -16.33 -13.60 -22.40
C HIS A 185 -16.44 -15.11 -22.53
N ARG A 186 -17.69 -15.58 -22.48
CA ARG A 186 -18.10 -16.84 -23.08
C ARG A 186 -17.88 -16.66 -24.57
N ASP A 187 -16.67 -16.99 -25.02
CA ASP A 187 -16.48 -17.31 -26.42
C ASP A 187 -17.29 -18.59 -26.68
N SER A 188 -18.22 -18.42 -27.62
CA SER A 188 -19.18 -19.41 -28.10
C SER A 188 -18.48 -20.50 -28.91
#